data_AF-A0A258AIH9-F1
#
_entry.id   AF-A0A258AIH9-F1
#
_cell.length_a   1.000
_cell.length_b   1.000
_cell.length_c   1.000
_cell.angle_alpha   90.00
_cell.angle_beta   90.00
_cell.angle_gamma   90.00
#
_symmetry.space_group_name_H-M   'P 1'
#
loop_
_entity.id
_entity.type
_entity.pdbx_description
1 polymer ?
#
loop_
_entity_poly.entity_id
_entity_poly.type
_entity_poly.pdbx_seq_one_letter_code
_entity_poly.pdbx_strand_id
1 'polypeptide(L)'
;MVAPKLANAKTWPWFEFLKRVSSSGQYQKIEIITFNYDPWLERILTQEAIPFEVAPIQLSTSTPPAIISIIKPHGSISFCHTQKLDKKSFAINYDKNLVDGKITDFNISYDELDANYLVTPLIPPAGEARRLNQTWAGEIQTHCQNVASSLTETDDMLICGLSYWHVDRAELDTLLNSCSAAINIKMINPKPSRTLTAVITSIFDRFICYPSCTILSKLLK
;
A
#
# COMPACT_ATOMS: atom_id res chain seq x y z
N MET A 1 2.96 -12.21 -8.21
CA MET A 1 4.30 -11.87 -8.74
C MET A 1 5.23 -11.91 -7.54
N VAL A 2 6.36 -12.62 -7.59
CA VAL A 2 7.29 -12.68 -6.44
C VAL A 2 8.24 -11.50 -6.54
N ALA A 3 8.32 -10.69 -5.48
CA ALA A 3 9.28 -9.60 -5.40
C ALA A 3 10.71 -10.18 -5.48
N PRO A 4 11.60 -9.65 -6.35
CA PRO A 4 12.96 -10.14 -6.42
C PRO A 4 13.72 -9.90 -5.10
N LYS A 5 14.77 -10.69 -4.85
CA LYS A 5 15.74 -10.34 -3.81
C LYS A 5 16.27 -8.93 -4.07
N LEU A 6 16.59 -8.18 -3.02
CA LEU A 6 17.11 -6.80 -3.10
C LEU A 6 18.24 -6.65 -4.14
N ALA A 7 19.15 -7.62 -4.21
CA ALA A 7 20.26 -7.66 -5.18
C ALA A 7 19.81 -7.59 -6.66
N ASN A 8 18.60 -8.04 -6.99
CA ASN A 8 18.06 -8.07 -8.34
C ASN A 8 16.97 -7.00 -8.58
N ALA A 9 16.72 -6.11 -7.63
CA ALA A 9 15.68 -5.08 -7.71
C ALA A 9 15.81 -4.20 -8.97
N LYS A 10 17.04 -3.90 -9.41
CA LYS A 10 17.31 -3.08 -10.61
C LYS A 10 16.82 -3.72 -11.91
N THR A 11 16.70 -5.04 -11.96
CA THR A 11 16.16 -5.74 -13.14
C THR A 11 14.65 -5.90 -13.08
N TRP A 12 14.01 -5.46 -11.99
CA TRP A 12 12.57 -5.57 -11.81
C TRP A 12 11.86 -4.49 -12.63
N PRO A 13 10.97 -4.86 -13.58
CA PRO A 13 10.33 -3.87 -14.45
C PRO A 13 9.50 -2.81 -13.72
N TRP A 14 8.96 -3.14 -12.53
CA TRP A 14 8.25 -2.18 -11.70
C TRP A 14 9.16 -1.15 -11.05
N PHE A 15 10.35 -1.54 -10.61
CA PHE A 15 11.31 -0.58 -10.07
C PHE A 15 11.75 0.40 -11.17
N GLU A 16 12.12 -0.10 -12.35
CA GLU A 16 12.47 0.73 -13.50
C GLU A 16 11.31 1.64 -13.95
N PHE A 17 10.07 1.17 -13.81
CA PHE A 17 8.89 2.01 -14.03
C PHE A 17 8.79 3.12 -12.98
N LEU A 18 8.78 2.77 -11.69
CA LEU A 18 8.68 3.72 -10.57
C LEU A 18 9.77 4.78 -10.62
N LYS A 19 11.02 4.37 -10.87
CA LYS A 19 12.15 5.28 -11.02
C LYS A 19 11.88 6.29 -12.14
N ARG A 20 11.51 5.82 -13.34
CA ARG A 20 11.24 6.71 -14.48
C ARG A 20 10.06 7.64 -14.24
N VAL A 21 8.93 7.15 -13.71
CA VAL A 21 7.76 8.01 -13.44
C VAL A 21 8.04 9.06 -12.37
N SER A 22 8.84 8.71 -11.35
CA SER A 22 9.18 9.63 -10.27
C SER A 22 10.09 10.77 -10.74
N SER A 23 10.86 10.57 -11.81
CA SER A 23 11.79 11.55 -12.37
C SER A 23 11.31 12.26 -13.63
N SER A 24 10.21 11.81 -14.26
CA SER A 24 9.80 12.34 -15.58
C SER A 24 9.10 13.70 -15.53
N GLY A 25 8.59 14.11 -14.35
CA GLY A 25 7.75 15.30 -14.21
C GLY A 25 6.35 15.16 -14.80
N GLN A 26 5.99 13.98 -15.32
CA GLN A 26 4.67 13.71 -15.89
C GLN A 26 3.57 13.62 -14.82
N TYR A 27 3.94 13.14 -13.63
CA TYR A 27 3.01 12.96 -12.51
C TYR A 27 3.34 13.95 -11.41
N GLN A 28 2.30 14.53 -10.80
CA GLN A 28 2.46 15.41 -9.62
C GLN A 28 2.58 14.59 -8.33
N LYS A 29 1.95 13.41 -8.31
CA LYS A 29 1.90 12.49 -7.17
C LYS A 29 1.77 11.06 -7.67
N ILE A 30 2.34 10.11 -6.92
CA ILE A 30 2.24 8.67 -7.15
C ILE A 30 1.79 8.03 -5.83
N GLU A 31 0.56 7.53 -5.79
CA GLU A 31 -0.02 6.89 -4.62
C GLU A 31 0.03 5.36 -4.79
N ILE A 32 0.69 4.67 -3.87
CA ILE A 32 0.88 3.21 -3.91
C ILE A 32 0.17 2.58 -2.71
N ILE A 33 -1.01 2.02 -2.96
CA ILE A 33 -1.71 1.21 -1.97
C ILE A 33 -1.20 -0.23 -2.06
N THR A 34 -0.60 -0.74 -0.98
CA THR A 34 -0.09 -2.11 -0.91
C THR A 34 -0.61 -2.85 0.31
N PHE A 35 -1.07 -4.08 0.08
CA PHE A 35 -1.54 -5.00 1.12
C PHE A 35 -0.41 -5.89 1.66
N ASN A 36 0.84 -5.63 1.27
CA ASN A 36 2.00 -6.34 1.78
C ASN A 36 2.44 -5.76 3.12
N TYR A 37 2.72 -6.63 4.09
CA TYR A 37 3.21 -6.24 5.41
C TYR A 37 4.70 -5.88 5.43
N ASP A 38 5.47 -6.36 4.45
CA ASP A 38 6.92 -6.20 4.44
C ASP A 38 7.36 -4.82 3.91
N PRO A 39 8.49 -4.27 4.37
CA PRO A 39 8.99 -2.96 3.95
C PRO A 39 9.88 -3.05 2.69
N TRP A 40 9.68 -4.05 1.82
CA TRP A 40 10.61 -4.31 0.73
C TRP A 40 10.66 -3.18 -0.31
N LEU A 41 9.52 -2.58 -0.64
CA LEU A 41 9.46 -1.45 -1.57
C LEU A 41 10.20 -0.24 -0.98
N GLU A 42 9.94 0.08 0.29
CA GLU A 42 10.58 1.15 1.04
C GLU A 42 12.09 0.99 1.08
N ARG A 43 12.57 -0.25 1.31
CA ARG A 43 14.00 -0.56 1.31
C ARG A 43 14.65 -0.33 -0.07
N ILE A 44 13.96 -0.66 -1.16
CA ILE A 44 14.46 -0.41 -2.52
C ILE A 44 14.52 1.09 -2.80
N LEU A 45 13.45 1.82 -2.49
CA LEU A 45 13.41 3.27 -2.69
C LEU A 45 14.50 3.98 -1.87
N THR A 46 14.69 3.55 -0.62
CA THR A 46 15.77 4.04 0.25
C THR A 46 17.16 3.77 -0.33
N GLN A 47 17.42 2.54 -0.77
CA GLN A 47 18.71 2.14 -1.34
C GLN A 47 19.06 2.96 -2.60
N GLU A 48 18.05 3.32 -3.38
CA GLU A 48 18.20 4.04 -4.64
C GLU A 48 17.99 5.56 -4.49
N ALA A 49 17.91 6.04 -3.25
CA ALA A 49 17.74 7.44 -2.89
C ALA A 49 16.54 8.12 -3.57
N ILE A 50 15.44 7.38 -3.75
CA ILE A 50 14.18 7.89 -4.29
C ILE A 50 13.33 8.35 -3.09
N PRO A 51 13.00 9.65 -2.96
CA PRO A 51 12.18 10.14 -1.86
C PRO A 51 10.77 9.54 -1.89
N PHE A 52 10.32 9.05 -0.73
CA PHE A 52 8.97 8.55 -0.52
C PHE A 52 8.47 8.89 0.87
N GLU A 53 7.16 8.84 1.05
CA GLU A 53 6.48 8.87 2.34
C GLU A 53 5.64 7.62 2.55
N VAL A 54 5.27 7.36 3.80
CA VAL A 54 4.37 6.26 4.14
C VAL A 54 3.17 6.83 4.87
N ALA A 55 2.17 7.19 4.08
CA ALA A 55 0.98 7.85 4.57
C ALA A 55 -0.02 6.83 5.17
N PRO A 56 -0.82 7.25 6.16
CA PRO A 56 -0.83 8.54 6.85
C PRO A 56 0.09 8.60 8.10
N ILE A 57 0.87 7.56 8.41
CA ILE A 57 1.70 7.50 9.63
C ILE A 57 2.84 8.52 9.59
N GLN A 58 3.53 8.62 8.45
CA GLN A 58 4.54 9.63 8.19
C GLN A 58 4.13 10.40 6.94
N LEU A 59 3.51 11.56 7.16
CA LEU A 59 3.37 12.58 6.12
C LEU A 59 4.74 13.25 5.93
N SER A 60 5.20 13.31 4.69
CA SER A 60 6.44 13.96 4.27
C SER A 60 6.43 15.41 4.71
N THR A 61 7.32 15.75 5.64
CA THR A 61 7.67 17.14 5.96
C THR A 61 8.84 17.64 5.12
N SER A 62 9.35 16.85 4.16
CA SER A 62 10.45 17.26 3.29
C SER A 62 10.03 18.37 2.32
N THR A 63 10.99 19.24 1.99
CA THR A 63 10.82 20.29 0.99
C THR A 63 11.84 20.07 -0.14
N PRO A 64 11.42 19.74 -1.37
CA PRO A 64 10.04 19.49 -1.79
C PRO A 64 9.45 18.18 -1.22
N PRO A 65 8.11 18.06 -1.18
CA PRO A 65 7.45 16.84 -0.72
C PRO A 65 7.75 15.65 -1.62
N ALA A 66 7.79 14.46 -1.04
CA ALA A 66 7.97 13.24 -1.80
C ALA A 66 6.82 13.01 -2.80
N ILE A 67 7.18 12.75 -4.06
CA ILE A 67 6.21 12.43 -5.11
C ILE A 67 5.56 11.05 -4.88
N ILE A 68 6.29 10.10 -4.29
CA ILE A 68 5.77 8.77 -3.96
C ILE A 68 5.21 8.77 -2.55
N SER A 69 3.97 8.30 -2.41
CA SER A 69 3.31 8.00 -1.13
C SER A 69 2.90 6.53 -1.12
N ILE A 70 3.26 5.82 -0.04
CA ILE A 70 2.95 4.41 0.17
C ILE A 70 1.91 4.29 1.28
N ILE A 71 0.83 3.58 1.02
CA ILE A 71 -0.27 3.38 1.98
C ILE A 71 -0.42 1.89 2.23
N LYS A 72 -0.46 1.50 3.52
CA LYS A 72 -0.53 0.10 3.95
C LYS A 72 -1.76 -0.18 4.82
N PRO A 73 -2.93 -0.45 4.22
CA PRO A 73 -4.20 -0.62 4.95
C PRO A 73 -4.21 -1.78 5.95
N HIS A 74 -3.36 -2.80 5.76
CA HIS A 74 -3.24 -3.93 6.71
C HIS A 74 -2.13 -3.76 7.75
N GLY A 75 -1.49 -2.59 7.76
CA GLY A 75 -0.33 -2.34 8.59
C GLY A 75 0.96 -2.87 7.97
N SER A 76 2.04 -2.80 8.74
CA SER A 76 3.38 -3.16 8.29
C SER A 76 4.21 -3.66 9.46
N ILE A 77 5.14 -4.58 9.20
CA ILE A 77 6.12 -4.98 10.23
C ILE A 77 7.08 -3.84 10.60
N SER A 78 7.13 -2.78 9.77
CA SER A 78 7.90 -1.56 10.04
C SER A 78 7.17 -0.52 10.88
N PHE A 79 5.89 -0.75 11.21
CA PHE A 79 5.12 0.17 12.04
C PHE A 79 5.33 -0.18 13.51
N CYS A 80 5.85 0.78 14.25
CA CYS A 80 6.27 0.61 15.64
C CYS A 80 5.47 1.56 16.53
N HIS A 81 4.79 1.04 17.54
CA HIS A 81 4.16 1.88 18.54
C HIS A 81 5.22 2.71 19.29
N THR A 82 4.90 3.95 19.65
CA THR A 82 5.82 4.86 20.37
C THR A 82 6.27 4.30 21.73
N GLN A 83 5.43 3.47 22.35
CA GLN A 83 5.72 2.78 23.61
C GLN A 83 6.33 1.38 23.40
N LYS A 84 7.52 1.18 23.95
CA LYS A 84 8.20 -0.12 24.12
C LYS A 84 7.87 -0.72 25.49
N LEU A 85 7.71 -2.04 25.54
CA LEU A 85 7.52 -2.85 26.75
C LEU A 85 8.80 -3.63 27.06
N ASP A 86 8.99 -4.02 28.33
CA ASP A 86 10.14 -4.84 28.72
C ASP A 86 10.08 -6.22 28.04
N LYS A 87 11.21 -6.65 27.45
CA LYS A 87 11.36 -7.98 26.84
C LYS A 87 11.29 -9.10 27.90
N LYS A 88 11.59 -8.82 29.17
CA LYS A 88 11.43 -9.80 30.27
C LYS A 88 9.97 -10.12 30.57
N SER A 89 9.04 -9.37 29.97
CA SER A 89 7.60 -9.48 30.16
C SER A 89 6.89 -10.14 28.97
N PHE A 90 7.44 -11.20 28.37
CA PHE A 90 6.63 -12.16 27.56
C PHE A 90 5.58 -12.90 28.43
N ALA A 91 5.09 -12.26 29.50
CA ALA A 91 3.86 -12.61 30.16
C ALA A 91 2.73 -12.34 29.16
N ILE A 92 1.91 -13.37 28.92
CA ILE A 92 0.68 -13.21 28.15
C ILE A 92 -0.17 -12.18 28.88
N ASN A 93 -0.31 -11.00 28.29
CA ASN A 93 -1.14 -9.96 28.87
C ASN A 93 -2.61 -10.33 28.58
N TYR A 94 -3.30 -10.82 29.61
CA TYR A 94 -4.72 -11.20 29.53
C TYR A 94 -5.66 -9.99 29.69
N ASP A 95 -5.13 -8.79 29.99
CA ASP A 95 -5.95 -7.58 29.93
C ASP A 95 -6.35 -7.32 28.49
N LYS A 96 -7.65 -7.50 28.23
CA LYS A 96 -8.31 -7.24 26.94
C LYS A 96 -8.29 -5.77 26.52
N ASN A 97 -7.63 -4.91 27.30
CA ASN A 97 -7.36 -3.52 26.98
C ASN A 97 -6.11 -3.38 26.09
N LEU A 98 -5.90 -4.30 25.15
CA LEU A 98 -5.09 -4.00 23.95
C LEU A 98 -5.93 -3.02 23.12
N VAL A 99 -6.00 -1.80 23.64
CA VAL A 99 -6.68 -0.65 23.06
C VAL A 99 -5.85 -0.31 21.84
N ASP A 100 -6.43 -0.62 20.69
CA ASP A 100 -5.92 -0.19 19.40
C ASP A 100 -5.51 1.29 19.44
N GLY A 101 -4.31 1.58 18.97
CA GLY A 101 -3.77 2.95 18.96
C GLY A 101 -4.43 3.82 17.88
N LYS A 102 -4.29 5.14 18.04
CA LYS A 102 -4.49 6.11 16.96
C LYS A 102 -3.32 6.06 16.00
N ILE A 103 -3.51 6.56 14.79
CA ILE A 103 -2.39 6.60 13.83
C ILE A 103 -1.16 7.37 14.35
N THR A 104 -1.39 8.40 15.18
CA THR A 104 -0.35 9.23 15.81
C THR A 104 0.49 8.50 16.84
N ASP A 105 0.04 7.33 17.30
CA ASP A 105 0.76 6.54 18.30
C ASP A 105 1.84 5.64 17.66
N PHE A 106 1.96 5.67 16.33
CA PHE A 106 2.89 4.86 15.55
C PHE A 106 3.96 5.71 14.86
N ASN A 107 5.15 5.12 14.76
CA ASN A 107 6.27 5.59 13.96
C ASN A 107 6.71 4.49 13.00
N ILE A 108 7.56 4.85 12.05
CA ILE A 108 8.16 3.88 11.12
C ILE A 108 9.61 3.67 11.50
N SER A 109 9.97 2.40 11.72
CA SER A 109 11.34 1.96 11.90
C SER A 109 11.64 0.81 10.95
N TYR A 110 12.86 0.78 10.43
CA TYR A 110 13.38 -0.37 9.67
C TYR A 110 14.43 -1.16 10.46
N ASP A 111 14.78 -0.65 11.66
CA ASP A 111 15.71 -1.20 12.62
C ASP A 111 14.96 -1.61 13.90
N GLU A 112 15.59 -2.45 14.73
CA GLU A 112 15.03 -2.91 16.03
C GLU A 112 13.62 -3.51 15.93
N LEU A 113 13.30 -4.18 14.82
CA LEU A 113 11.98 -4.80 14.58
C LEU A 113 11.66 -5.95 15.56
N ASP A 114 12.64 -6.38 16.36
CA ASP A 114 12.51 -7.38 17.42
C ASP A 114 12.17 -6.77 18.80
N ALA A 115 11.93 -5.46 18.88
CA ALA A 115 11.48 -4.82 20.10
C ALA A 115 10.03 -5.21 20.46
N ASN A 116 9.76 -5.32 21.77
CA ASN A 116 8.43 -5.62 22.28
C ASN A 116 7.61 -4.32 22.34
N TYR A 117 6.79 -4.06 21.33
CA TYR A 117 5.93 -2.86 21.29
C TYR A 117 4.58 -3.12 21.93
N LEU A 118 3.96 -2.07 22.49
CA LEU A 118 2.63 -2.19 23.12
C LEU A 118 1.57 -2.69 22.13
N VAL A 119 1.58 -2.15 20.91
CA VAL A 119 0.68 -2.53 19.82
C VAL A 119 1.50 -2.95 18.62
N THR A 120 1.15 -4.08 18.01
CA THR A 120 1.67 -4.50 16.71
C THR A 120 0.58 -4.21 15.66
N PRO A 121 0.71 -3.13 14.86
CA PRO A 121 -0.30 -2.74 13.89
C PRO A 121 -0.22 -3.63 12.65
N LEU A 122 -0.78 -4.83 12.77
CA LEU A 122 -0.92 -5.81 11.70
C LEU A 122 -2.33 -6.39 11.75
N ILE A 123 -3.07 -6.26 10.65
CA ILE A 123 -4.35 -6.93 10.47
C ILE A 123 -4.05 -8.27 9.81
N PRO A 124 -4.29 -9.41 10.48
CA PRO A 124 -4.11 -10.71 9.84
C PRO A 124 -5.10 -10.87 8.68
N PRO A 125 -4.82 -11.70 7.67
CA PRO A 125 -5.68 -11.81 6.47
C PRO A 125 -7.15 -12.14 6.77
N ALA A 126 -7.45 -12.91 7.82
CA ALA A 126 -8.83 -13.19 8.23
C ALA A 126 -9.32 -12.28 9.39
N GLY A 127 -8.54 -11.28 9.74
CA GLY A 127 -8.89 -10.29 10.75
C GLY A 127 -9.94 -9.35 10.20
N GLU A 128 -11.01 -9.13 10.96
CA GLU A 128 -12.00 -8.14 10.58
C GLU A 128 -11.48 -6.74 10.86
N ALA A 129 -10.88 -6.09 9.86
CA ALA A 129 -10.51 -4.67 9.93
C ALA A 129 -11.70 -3.78 10.33
N ARG A 130 -12.94 -4.21 10.05
CA ARG A 130 -14.18 -3.56 10.48
C ARG A 130 -14.29 -3.40 12.01
N ARG A 131 -13.70 -4.30 12.79
CA ARG A 131 -13.66 -4.19 14.26
C ARG A 131 -12.74 -3.06 14.73
N LEU A 132 -11.83 -2.63 13.86
CA LEU A 132 -10.81 -1.62 14.06
C LEU A 132 -11.18 -0.28 13.41
N ASN A 133 -12.44 -0.09 12.99
CA ASN A 133 -12.90 1.08 12.25
C ASN A 133 -12.65 2.44 12.94
N GLN A 134 -12.50 2.47 14.28
CA GLN A 134 -12.24 3.71 15.05
C GLN A 134 -10.76 3.87 15.45
N THR A 135 -9.87 3.10 14.83
CA THR A 135 -8.47 2.98 15.21
C THR A 135 -7.57 3.35 14.04
N TRP A 136 -6.25 3.23 14.18
CA TRP A 136 -5.28 3.41 13.10
C TRP A 136 -5.71 2.73 11.78
N ALA A 137 -6.27 1.51 11.84
CA ALA A 137 -6.69 0.77 10.65
C ALA A 137 -7.82 1.50 9.89
N GLY A 138 -8.83 1.98 10.60
CA GLY A 138 -9.92 2.75 10.02
C GLY A 138 -9.44 4.06 9.42
N GLU A 139 -8.53 4.76 10.11
CA GLU A 139 -7.93 6.00 9.60
C GLU A 139 -7.16 5.78 8.28
N ILE A 140 -6.38 4.70 8.18
CA ILE A 140 -5.69 4.33 6.93
C ILE A 140 -6.69 3.98 5.83
N GLN A 141 -7.75 3.23 6.13
CA GLN A 141 -8.77 2.88 5.13
C GLN A 141 -9.51 4.11 4.60
N THR A 142 -9.86 5.05 5.48
CA THR A 142 -10.43 6.35 5.06
C THR A 142 -9.46 7.12 4.19
N HIS A 143 -8.17 7.11 4.51
CA HIS A 143 -7.16 7.75 3.67
C HIS A 143 -7.06 7.11 2.27
N CYS A 144 -7.06 5.77 2.17
CA CYS A 144 -7.11 5.07 0.88
C CYS A 144 -8.35 5.47 0.06
N GLN A 145 -9.52 5.58 0.69
CA GLN A 145 -10.76 5.99 0.02
C GLN A 145 -10.68 7.43 -0.47
N ASN A 146 -10.13 8.35 0.34
CA ASN A 146 -9.95 9.75 -0.06
C ASN A 146 -9.01 9.87 -1.26
N VAL A 147 -7.92 9.09 -1.27
CA VAL A 147 -7.01 9.01 -2.42
C VAL A 147 -7.76 8.48 -3.64
N ALA A 148 -8.47 7.36 -3.52
CA ALA A 148 -9.25 6.77 -4.61
C ALA A 148 -10.30 7.74 -5.19
N SER A 149 -11.02 8.47 -4.34
CA SER A 149 -12.03 9.45 -4.74
C SER A 149 -11.47 10.75 -5.29
N SER A 150 -10.20 11.05 -5.06
CA SER A 150 -9.53 12.24 -5.64
C SER A 150 -9.13 12.03 -7.10
N LEU A 151 -9.10 10.79 -7.59
CA LEU A 151 -8.67 10.46 -8.94
C LEU A 151 -9.74 10.84 -9.99
N THR A 152 -9.27 11.40 -11.09
CA THR A 152 -10.07 11.94 -12.19
C THR A 152 -9.79 11.19 -13.51
N GLU A 153 -10.46 11.56 -14.60
CA GLU A 153 -10.20 10.99 -15.92
C GLU A 153 -8.80 11.27 -16.50
N THR A 154 -8.08 12.27 -15.97
CA THR A 154 -6.71 12.58 -16.38
C THR A 154 -5.68 11.71 -15.67
N ASP A 155 -6.10 10.98 -14.64
CA ASP A 155 -5.22 10.13 -13.84
C ASP A 155 -5.17 8.70 -14.37
N ASP A 156 -4.11 7.99 -13.98
CA ASP A 156 -3.89 6.58 -14.28
C ASP A 156 -4.01 5.75 -13.01
N MET A 157 -4.79 4.67 -13.05
CA MET A 157 -4.82 3.65 -12.01
C MET A 157 -4.20 2.34 -12.51
N LEU A 158 -3.21 1.83 -11.77
CA LEU A 158 -2.56 0.56 -12.08
C LEU A 158 -2.91 -0.49 -11.02
N ILE A 159 -3.51 -1.60 -11.45
CA ILE A 159 -3.75 -2.77 -10.60
C ILE A 159 -2.66 -3.81 -10.82
N CYS A 160 -1.95 -4.17 -9.75
CA CYS A 160 -0.72 -4.94 -9.84
C CYS A 160 -0.86 -6.27 -9.08
N GLY A 161 -0.98 -7.39 -9.80
CA GLY A 161 -0.84 -8.73 -9.20
C GLY A 161 -1.82 -9.08 -8.06
N LEU A 162 -3.04 -8.52 -8.06
CA LEU A 162 -4.07 -8.82 -7.06
C LEU A 162 -4.74 -10.17 -7.32
N SER A 163 -4.93 -10.96 -6.26
CA SER A 163 -5.64 -12.25 -6.29
C SER A 163 -7.16 -12.10 -6.19
N TYR A 164 -7.66 -11.01 -5.62
CA TYR A 164 -9.08 -10.74 -5.35
C TYR A 164 -9.77 -11.87 -4.57
N TRP A 165 -9.11 -12.26 -3.48
CA TRP A 165 -9.55 -13.33 -2.59
C TRP A 165 -10.66 -12.86 -1.66
N HIS A 166 -11.37 -13.80 -1.03
CA HIS A 166 -12.55 -13.49 -0.21
C HIS A 166 -12.25 -12.59 0.99
N VAL A 167 -11.02 -12.66 1.51
CA VAL A 167 -10.55 -11.88 2.65
C VAL A 167 -10.45 -10.38 2.36
N ASP A 168 -9.85 -10.02 1.23
CA ASP A 168 -9.60 -8.61 0.87
C ASP A 168 -10.69 -8.02 -0.02
N ARG A 169 -11.62 -8.87 -0.50
CA ARG A 169 -12.61 -8.49 -1.51
C ARG A 169 -13.42 -7.27 -1.11
N ALA A 170 -13.94 -7.25 0.12
CA ALA A 170 -14.79 -6.16 0.57
C ALA A 170 -14.04 -4.81 0.56
N GLU A 171 -12.77 -4.81 0.96
CA GLU A 171 -11.94 -3.61 0.98
C GLU A 171 -11.58 -3.14 -0.43
N LEU A 172 -11.22 -4.09 -1.31
CA LEU A 172 -10.98 -3.79 -2.73
C LEU A 172 -12.22 -3.24 -3.42
N ASP A 173 -13.40 -3.81 -3.15
CA ASP A 173 -14.67 -3.34 -3.71
C ASP A 173 -14.99 -1.92 -3.23
N THR A 174 -14.74 -1.62 -1.95
CA THR A 174 -14.91 -0.25 -1.44
C THR A 174 -13.99 0.72 -2.18
N LEU A 175 -12.71 0.39 -2.37
CA LEU A 175 -11.78 1.27 -3.08
C LEU A 175 -12.14 1.46 -4.55
N LEU A 176 -12.53 0.39 -5.25
CA LEU A 176 -12.92 0.47 -6.65
C LEU A 176 -14.19 1.32 -6.82
N ASN A 177 -15.17 1.18 -5.92
CA ASN A 177 -16.39 1.99 -5.94
C ASN A 177 -16.16 3.45 -5.54
N SER A 178 -15.08 3.76 -4.82
CA SER A 178 -14.70 5.14 -4.49
C SER A 178 -14.11 5.91 -5.67
N CYS A 179 -13.64 5.22 -6.71
CA CYS A 179 -13.01 5.85 -7.88
C CYS A 179 -14.05 6.36 -8.90
N SER A 180 -13.68 7.37 -9.68
CA SER A 180 -14.47 7.76 -10.85
C SER A 180 -14.51 6.65 -11.91
N ALA A 181 -15.70 6.29 -12.38
CA ALA A 181 -15.90 5.31 -13.47
C ALA A 181 -15.15 5.67 -14.76
N ALA A 182 -14.87 6.97 -14.95
CA ALA A 182 -14.18 7.47 -16.14
C ALA A 182 -12.66 7.25 -16.09
N ILE A 183 -12.04 6.87 -14.97
CA ILE A 183 -10.56 6.77 -14.84
C ILE A 183 -9.93 5.77 -15.83
N ASN A 184 -8.68 6.02 -16.22
CA ASN A 184 -7.90 5.07 -17.02
C ASN A 184 -7.35 3.95 -16.13
N ILE A 185 -7.93 2.76 -16.20
CA ILE A 185 -7.50 1.62 -15.38
C ILE A 185 -6.73 0.58 -16.22
N LYS A 186 -5.53 0.23 -15.74
CA LYS A 186 -4.65 -0.77 -16.35
C LYS A 186 -4.34 -1.86 -15.33
N MET A 187 -4.75 -3.10 -15.60
CA MET A 187 -4.40 -4.23 -14.76
C MET A 187 -3.22 -5.00 -15.35
N ILE A 188 -2.18 -5.21 -14.56
CA ILE A 188 -1.01 -6.00 -14.92
C ILE A 188 -0.98 -7.23 -14.00
N ASN A 189 -1.46 -8.36 -14.53
CA ASN A 189 -1.58 -9.59 -13.76
C ASN A 189 -1.37 -10.82 -14.67
N PRO A 190 -0.36 -11.67 -14.40
CA PRO A 190 -0.12 -12.89 -15.18
C PRO A 190 -1.27 -13.89 -15.19
N LYS A 191 -2.09 -13.89 -14.14
CA LYS A 191 -3.25 -14.77 -14.00
C LYS A 191 -4.43 -13.94 -13.48
N PRO A 192 -5.06 -13.11 -14.33
CA PRO A 192 -6.11 -12.22 -13.88
C PRO A 192 -7.32 -13.02 -13.39
N SER A 193 -7.87 -12.62 -12.25
CA SER A 193 -9.09 -13.23 -11.71
C SER A 193 -10.29 -12.85 -12.59
N ARG A 194 -11.05 -13.85 -13.07
CA ARG A 194 -12.26 -13.61 -13.88
C ARG A 194 -13.27 -12.74 -13.13
N THR A 195 -13.40 -12.96 -11.83
CA THR A 195 -14.31 -12.18 -10.98
C THR A 195 -13.86 -10.73 -10.87
N LEU A 196 -12.57 -10.48 -10.62
CA LEU A 196 -12.04 -9.12 -10.57
C LEU A 196 -12.22 -8.41 -11.91
N THR A 197 -11.91 -9.09 -13.02
CA THR A 197 -12.11 -8.55 -14.35
C THR A 197 -13.57 -8.14 -14.57
N ALA A 198 -14.54 -9.00 -14.22
CA ALA A 198 -15.96 -8.71 -14.37
C ALA A 198 -16.37 -7.47 -13.56
N VAL A 199 -15.91 -7.36 -12.31
CA VAL A 199 -16.16 -6.21 -11.44
C VAL A 199 -15.60 -4.92 -12.06
N ILE A 200 -14.33 -4.92 -12.46
CA ILE A 200 -13.71 -3.74 -13.08
C ILE A 200 -14.45 -3.33 -14.36
N THR A 201 -14.78 -4.28 -15.24
CA THR A 201 -15.51 -3.96 -16.49
C THR A 201 -16.94 -3.50 -16.26
N SER A 202 -17.51 -3.73 -15.07
CA SER A 202 -18.85 -3.25 -14.72
C SER A 202 -18.85 -1.85 -14.13
N ILE A 203 -17.72 -1.39 -13.59
CA ILE A 203 -17.58 -0.09 -12.92
C ILE A 203 -16.93 0.94 -13.86
N PHE A 204 -15.96 0.52 -14.68
CA PHE A 204 -15.09 1.44 -15.42
C PHE A 204 -15.24 1.33 -16.93
N ASP A 205 -15.26 2.49 -17.59
CA ASP A 205 -15.39 2.58 -19.05
C ASP A 205 -14.08 2.24 -19.78
N ARG A 206 -12.93 2.51 -19.16
CA ARG A 206 -11.60 2.47 -19.80
C ARG A 206 -10.67 1.47 -19.12
N PHE A 207 -10.86 0.20 -19.43
CA PHE A 207 -10.08 -0.90 -18.84
C PHE A 207 -9.23 -1.68 -19.83
N ILE A 208 -7.94 -1.85 -19.50
CA ILE A 208 -7.02 -2.71 -20.24
C ILE A 208 -6.31 -3.67 -19.29
N CYS A 209 -6.28 -4.96 -19.65
CA CYS A 209 -5.55 -5.99 -18.91
C CYS A 209 -4.33 -6.48 -19.69
N TYR A 210 -3.18 -6.51 -19.03
CA TYR A 210 -1.92 -7.03 -19.55
C TYR A 210 -1.46 -8.26 -18.75
N PRO A 211 -1.07 -9.36 -19.42
CA PRO A 211 -0.60 -10.57 -18.76
C PRO A 211 0.85 -10.46 -18.25
N SER A 212 1.58 -9.39 -18.62
CA SER A 212 2.99 -9.27 -18.31
C SER A 212 3.37 -7.84 -17.94
N CYS A 213 4.30 -7.72 -16.98
CA CYS A 213 4.89 -6.45 -16.58
C CYS A 213 5.90 -5.89 -17.60
N THR A 214 6.22 -6.63 -18.67
CA THR A 214 7.06 -6.11 -19.76
C THR A 214 6.46 -4.87 -20.43
N ILE A 215 5.13 -4.70 -20.36
CA ILE A 215 4.43 -3.52 -20.89
C ILE A 215 4.86 -2.22 -20.20
N LEU A 216 5.31 -2.26 -18.95
CA LEU A 216 5.73 -1.09 -18.18
C LEU A 216 6.85 -0.31 -18.88
N SER A 217 7.69 -0.98 -19.66
CA SER A 217 8.73 -0.32 -20.47
C SER A 217 8.15 0.68 -21.48
N LYS A 218 6.92 0.45 -21.95
CA LYS A 218 6.22 1.20 -23.01
C LYS A 218 5.14 2.15 -22.50
N LEU A 219 4.81 2.13 -21.20
CA LEU A 219 3.73 2.93 -20.63
C LEU A 219 4.10 4.40 -20.43
N LEU A 220 5.39 4.74 -20.46
CA LEU A 220 5.88 6.11 -20.49
C LEU A 220 6.24 6.49 -21.93
N LYS A 221 5.72 7.61 -22.41
CA LYS A 221 6.12 8.25 -23.68
C LYS A 221 7.15 9.33 -23.40
#